data_AF-A0A1C3FBV1-F1
#
_entry.id   AF-A0A1C3FBV1-F1
#
_cell.length_a   1.000
_cell.length_b   1.000
_cell.length_c   1.000
_cell.angle_alpha   90.00
_cell.angle_beta   90.00
_cell.angle_gamma   90.00
#
_symmetry.space_group_name_H-M   'P 1'
#
loop_
_entity.id
_entity.type
_entity.pdbx_description
1 polymer ?
#
loop_
_entity_poly.entity_id
_entity_poly.type
_entity_poly.pdbx_seq_one_letter_code
_entity_poly.pdbx_strand_id
1 'polypeptide(L)'
;MPVINNFDMKFDSSASDNIRAIWAFTMALLQTSNTHLGNHPGILIFDEPDQHSIVISNMKAFFKGIIDVEGWKQVIIGITIKDTDTRIAIESLDVKSYNMIKIIEKAFTPIIKVPPSNDADDQS
;
A
#
# COMPACT_ATOMS: atom_id res chain seq x y z
N MET A 1 13.64 -27.65 23.72
CA MET A 1 12.55 -26.71 24.06
C MET A 1 11.51 -26.83 22.96
N PRO A 2 10.25 -27.26 23.21
CA PRO A 2 9.45 -27.72 22.10
C PRO A 2 8.72 -26.55 21.43
N VAL A 3 9.05 -26.43 20.14
CA VAL A 3 8.39 -25.67 19.10
C VAL A 3 7.15 -26.47 18.69
N ILE A 4 5.97 -25.84 18.64
CA ILE A 4 4.77 -26.46 18.10
C ILE A 4 4.31 -25.58 16.94
N ASN A 5 4.46 -26.10 15.71
CA ASN A 5 3.85 -25.64 14.46
C ASN A 5 4.19 -24.24 13.93
N ASN A 6 5.46 -23.81 13.94
CA ASN A 6 5.98 -22.75 13.06
C ASN A 6 5.19 -21.42 12.95
N PHE A 7 4.26 -21.14 13.86
CA PHE A 7 3.38 -19.97 13.85
C PHE A 7 3.60 -19.19 15.14
N ASP A 8 4.32 -18.08 15.02
CA ASP A 8 4.64 -17.23 16.15
C ASP A 8 3.61 -16.10 16.26
N MET A 9 2.43 -16.43 16.79
CA MET A 9 1.29 -15.53 16.91
C MET A 9 1.58 -14.26 17.74
N LYS A 10 2.66 -14.25 18.53
CA LYS A 10 3.06 -13.09 19.35
C LYS A 10 3.95 -12.09 18.60
N PHE A 11 4.70 -12.54 17.59
CA PHE A 11 5.61 -11.65 16.84
C PHE A 11 4.86 -10.85 15.78
N ASP A 12 3.89 -11.44 15.08
CA ASP A 12 3.09 -10.72 14.08
C ASP A 12 2.21 -9.63 14.71
N SER A 13 1.66 -9.86 15.92
CA SER A 13 0.87 -8.84 16.62
C SER A 13 1.70 -7.58 16.89
N SER A 14 2.92 -7.74 17.43
CA SER A 14 3.79 -6.61 17.78
C SER A 14 4.28 -5.84 16.56
N ALA A 15 4.54 -6.52 15.43
CA ALA A 15 4.93 -5.86 14.19
C ALA A 15 3.79 -4.99 13.64
N SER A 16 2.56 -5.51 13.65
CA SER A 16 1.37 -4.77 13.19
C SER A 16 1.03 -3.57 14.08
N ASP A 17 1.27 -3.65 15.39
CA ASP A 17 1.08 -2.56 16.33
C ASP A 17 2.04 -1.40 16.05
N ASN A 18 3.31 -1.70 15.75
CA ASN A 18 4.29 -0.67 15.39
C ASN A 18 3.90 0.09 14.12
N ILE A 19 3.43 -0.61 13.09
CA ILE A 19 2.95 0.03 11.86
C ILE A 19 1.75 0.94 12.14
N ARG A 20 0.78 0.46 12.93
CA ARG A 20 -0.37 1.28 13.36
C ARG A 20 0.06 2.51 14.16
N ALA A 21 1.10 2.40 14.99
CA ALA A 21 1.65 3.54 15.72
C ALA A 21 2.28 4.59 14.78
N ILE A 22 3.00 4.16 13.73
CA ILE A 22 3.56 5.07 12.71
C ILE A 22 2.44 5.81 11.98
N TRP A 23 1.38 5.11 11.57
CA TRP A 23 0.21 5.74 10.95
C TRP A 23 -0.45 6.74 11.88
N ALA A 24 -0.74 6.34 13.12
CA ALA A 24 -1.36 7.23 14.10
C ALA A 24 -0.53 8.48 14.35
N PHE A 25 0.78 8.33 14.49
CA PHE A 25 1.70 9.45 14.70
C PHE A 25 1.77 10.40 13.50
N THR A 26 1.94 9.86 12.29
CA THR A 26 1.99 10.68 11.05
C THR A 26 0.67 11.43 10.82
N MET A 27 -0.46 10.77 11.06
CA MET A 27 -1.78 11.39 10.98
C MET A 27 -1.99 12.47 12.06
N ALA A 28 -1.53 12.21 13.29
CA ALA A 28 -1.62 13.19 14.38
C ALA A 28 -0.82 14.46 14.09
N LEU A 29 0.35 14.36 13.44
CA LEU A 29 1.13 15.52 13.00
C LEU A 29 0.35 16.37 11.98
N LEU A 30 -0.26 15.74 10.98
CA LEU A 30 -1.11 16.42 10.00
C LEU A 30 -2.30 17.11 10.67
N GLN A 31 -3.05 16.37 11.49
CA GLN A 31 -4.22 16.91 12.21
C GLN A 31 -3.85 18.07 13.11
N THR A 32 -2.77 17.92 13.90
CA THR A 32 -2.30 18.98 14.80
C THR A 32 -1.90 20.23 14.02
N SER A 33 -1.23 20.06 12.89
CA SER A 33 -0.86 21.17 12.02
C SER A 33 -2.08 21.86 11.41
N ASN A 34 -3.09 21.11 10.98
CA ASN A 34 -4.33 21.68 10.44
C ASN A 34 -5.09 22.47 11.51
N THR A 35 -5.12 21.99 12.76
CA THR A 35 -5.77 22.68 13.88
C THR A 35 -5.03 23.92 14.36
N HIS A 36 -3.70 23.88 14.38
CA HIS A 36 -2.87 24.95 14.99
C HIS A 36 -2.12 25.80 13.97
N LEU A 37 -2.46 25.71 12.68
CA LEU A 37 -1.78 26.41 11.58
C LEU A 37 -0.26 26.15 11.58
N GLY A 38 0.12 24.89 11.80
CA GLY A 38 1.51 24.44 11.74
C GLY A 38 2.07 24.41 10.32
N ASN A 39 3.37 24.12 10.21
CA ASN A 39 4.10 24.11 8.93
C ASN A 39 4.07 22.74 8.20
N HIS A 40 3.15 21.84 8.54
CA HIS A 40 3.09 20.56 7.85
C HIS A 40 2.70 20.78 6.38
N PRO A 41 3.41 20.16 5.41
CA PRO A 41 3.19 20.37 3.98
C PRO A 41 1.89 19.74 3.46
N GLY A 42 0.98 19.31 4.34
CA GLY A 42 -0.27 18.60 4.04
C GLY A 42 -0.18 17.33 3.18
N ILE A 43 1.03 16.88 2.81
CA ILE A 43 1.23 15.70 1.97
C ILE A 43 1.73 14.54 2.84
N LEU A 44 1.12 13.37 2.68
CA LEU A 44 1.57 12.10 3.26
C LEU A 44 1.72 11.05 2.14
N ILE A 45 2.78 10.26 2.23
CA ILE A 45 3.05 9.18 1.27
C ILE A 45 3.31 7.90 2.07
N PHE A 46 2.53 6.86 1.78
CA PHE A 46 2.68 5.53 2.34
C PHE A 46 3.03 4.55 1.21
N ASP A 47 4.12 3.81 1.38
CA ASP A 47 4.53 2.75 0.45
C ASP A 47 4.38 1.40 1.14
N GLU A 48 3.61 0.50 0.52
CA GLU A 48 3.24 -0.82 1.02
C GLU A 48 2.86 -0.84 2.52
N PRO A 49 1.82 -0.08 2.94
CA PRO A 49 1.39 -0.04 4.34
C PRO A 49 1.06 -1.43 4.92
N ASP A 50 0.70 -2.41 4.08
CA ASP A 50 0.28 -3.77 4.48
C ASP A 50 1.40 -4.83 4.47
N GLN A 51 2.66 -4.44 4.74
CA GLN A 51 3.78 -5.39 4.63
C GLN A 51 3.78 -6.55 5.66
N HIS A 52 2.85 -6.56 6.63
CA HIS A 52 2.84 -7.50 7.77
C HIS A 52 1.48 -8.21 8.05
N SER A 53 0.71 -8.57 7.01
CA SER A 53 -0.56 -9.31 7.18
C SER A 53 -1.60 -8.54 7.99
N ILE A 54 -1.83 -7.27 7.64
CA ILE A 54 -2.78 -6.42 8.32
C ILE A 54 -4.19 -6.89 7.99
N VAL A 55 -4.98 -7.16 9.03
CA VAL A 55 -6.39 -7.54 8.90
C VAL A 55 -7.16 -6.45 8.15
N ILE A 56 -8.02 -6.82 7.19
CA ILE A 56 -8.88 -5.92 6.38
C ILE A 56 -9.48 -4.76 7.18
N SER A 57 -9.93 -5.04 8.41
CA SER A 57 -10.56 -4.08 9.30
C SER A 57 -9.66 -2.88 9.61
N ASN A 58 -8.35 -3.12 9.79
CA ASN A 58 -7.37 -2.06 10.07
C ASN A 58 -7.13 -1.20 8.83
N MET A 59 -7.06 -1.80 7.64
CA MET A 59 -6.86 -1.02 6.41
C MET A 59 -8.08 -0.16 6.07
N LYS A 60 -9.30 -0.68 6.27
CA LYS A 60 -10.53 0.11 6.19
C LYS A 60 -10.54 1.27 7.19
N ALA A 61 -10.16 1.01 8.44
CA ALA A 61 -10.07 2.03 9.47
C ALA A 61 -9.01 3.09 9.12
N PHE A 62 -7.89 2.68 8.53
CA PHE A 62 -6.83 3.57 8.07
C PHE A 62 -7.30 4.50 6.96
N PHE A 63 -7.91 3.96 5.90
CA PHE A 63 -8.47 4.77 4.81
C PHE A 63 -9.56 5.72 5.31
N LYS A 64 -10.47 5.23 6.16
CA LYS A 64 -11.49 6.08 6.77
C LYS A 64 -10.87 7.19 7.61
N GLY A 65 -9.87 6.87 8.43
CA GLY A 65 -9.13 7.84 9.21
C GLY A 65 -8.50 8.93 8.35
N ILE A 66 -7.94 8.57 7.20
CA ILE A 66 -7.42 9.53 6.21
C ILE A 66 -8.53 10.41 5.67
N ILE A 67 -9.62 9.82 5.18
CA ILE A 67 -10.75 10.54 4.57
C ILE A 67 -11.39 11.51 5.55
N ASP A 68 -11.51 11.13 6.82
CA ASP A 68 -12.18 11.91 7.87
C ASP A 68 -11.31 13.06 8.43
N VAL A 69 -10.00 13.14 8.11
CA VAL A 69 -9.17 14.30 8.52
C VAL A 69 -9.68 15.60 7.92
N GLU A 70 -9.99 16.57 8.76
CA GLU A 70 -10.38 17.91 8.32
C GLU A 70 -9.16 18.76 7.90
N GLY A 71 -9.42 19.76 7.07
CA GLY A 71 -8.40 20.65 6.53
C GLY A 71 -7.73 20.12 5.25
N TRP A 72 -6.76 20.87 4.75
CA TRP A 72 -6.06 20.51 3.51
C TRP A 72 -5.15 19.31 3.74
N LYS A 73 -5.26 18.32 2.85
CA LYS A 73 -4.41 17.13 2.83
C LYS A 73 -4.32 16.52 1.44
N GLN A 74 -3.21 15.88 1.15
CA GLN A 74 -3.04 14.98 0.02
C GLN A 74 -2.34 13.72 0.53
N VAL A 75 -2.96 12.55 0.33
CA VAL A 75 -2.39 11.28 0.75
C VAL A 75 -2.20 10.38 -0.46
N ILE A 76 -0.98 9.90 -0.66
CA ILE A 76 -0.62 8.97 -1.73
C ILE A 76 -0.29 7.63 -1.08
N ILE A 77 -0.89 6.57 -1.59
CA ILE A 77 -0.70 5.22 -1.06
C ILE A 77 -0.30 4.30 -2.21
N GLY A 78 0.90 3.74 -2.11
CA GLY A 78 1.35 2.62 -2.94
C GLY A 78 0.97 1.31 -2.27
N ILE A 79 0.16 0.49 -2.92
CA ILE A 79 -0.22 -0.84 -2.43
C ILE A 79 -0.18 -1.84 -3.58
N THR A 80 0.36 -3.02 -3.33
CA THR A 80 0.17 -4.13 -4.25
C THR A 80 -1.18 -4.81 -3.99
N ILE A 81 -2.11 -4.69 -4.94
CA ILE A 81 -3.40 -5.43 -4.89
C ILE A 81 -3.14 -6.90 -5.25
N LYS A 82 -2.71 -7.70 -4.27
CA LYS A 82 -2.47 -9.15 -4.41
C LYS A 82 -3.64 -9.98 -3.90
N ASP A 83 -4.36 -9.47 -2.92
CA ASP A 83 -5.36 -10.20 -2.15
C ASP A 83 -6.78 -9.64 -2.36
N THR A 84 -7.78 -10.51 -2.20
CA THR A 84 -9.21 -10.17 -2.34
C THR A 84 -9.63 -9.12 -1.30
N ASP A 85 -8.97 -9.15 -0.15
CA ASP A 85 -9.25 -8.40 1.07
C ASP A 85 -8.97 -6.91 0.88
N THR A 86 -7.85 -6.57 0.23
CA THR A 86 -7.43 -5.24 -0.16
C THR A 86 -8.38 -4.64 -1.19
N ARG A 87 -8.79 -5.45 -2.17
CA ARG A 87 -9.79 -5.02 -3.16
C ARG A 87 -11.12 -4.68 -2.51
N ILE A 88 -11.61 -5.54 -1.59
CA ILE A 88 -12.86 -5.30 -0.85
C ILE A 88 -12.77 -4.02 -0.01
N ALA A 89 -11.62 -3.76 0.61
CA ALA A 89 -11.43 -2.55 1.40
C ALA A 89 -11.51 -1.28 0.55
N ILE A 90 -10.88 -1.26 -0.63
CA ILE A 90 -10.94 -0.13 -1.56
C ILE A 90 -12.35 0.04 -2.13
N GLU A 91 -13.01 -1.05 -2.55
CA GLU A 91 -14.37 -1.04 -3.09
C GLU A 91 -15.42 -0.59 -2.05
N SER A 92 -15.11 -0.70 -0.75
CA SER A 92 -15.98 -0.22 0.32
C SER A 92 -15.89 1.29 0.57
N LEU A 93 -14.94 1.99 -0.04
CA LEU A 93 -14.80 3.44 0.06
C LEU A 93 -15.71 4.16 -0.93
N ASP A 94 -16.11 5.39 -0.59
CA ASP A 94 -16.83 6.24 -1.55
C ASP A 94 -15.91 6.58 -2.73
N VAL A 95 -16.36 6.32 -3.95
CA VAL A 95 -15.59 6.53 -5.20
C VAL A 95 -15.19 8.01 -5.37
N LYS A 96 -15.90 8.94 -4.74
CA LYS A 96 -15.55 10.37 -4.75
C LYS A 96 -14.41 10.73 -3.78
N SER A 97 -14.07 9.84 -2.85
CA SER A 97 -13.09 10.11 -1.78
C SER A 97 -11.64 9.78 -2.17
N TYR A 98 -11.42 9.10 -3.29
CA TYR A 98 -10.08 8.71 -3.73
C TYR A 98 -9.94 8.73 -5.26
N ASN A 99 -8.69 8.78 -5.72
CA ASN A 99 -8.32 8.54 -7.11
C ASN A 99 -7.39 7.31 -7.16
N MET A 100 -7.75 6.30 -7.95
CA MET A 100 -6.98 5.07 -8.09
C MET A 100 -6.29 5.01 -9.44
N ILE A 101 -4.96 4.92 -9.42
CA ILE A 101 -4.12 4.71 -10.59
C ILE A 101 -3.64 3.26 -10.57
N LYS A 102 -4.15 2.45 -11.50
CA LYS A 102 -3.76 1.03 -11.60
C LYS A 102 -2.55 0.88 -12.50
N ILE A 103 -1.44 0.38 -11.95
CA ILE A 103 -0.23 0.03 -12.70
C ILE A 103 -0.32 -1.45 -13.07
N ILE A 104 -0.51 -1.75 -14.35
CA ILE A 104 -0.70 -3.13 -14.84
C ILE A 104 0.62 -3.72 -15.35
N GLU A 105 1.45 -2.89 -15.96
CA GLU A 105 2.71 -3.31 -16.56
C GLU A 105 3.86 -3.27 -15.56
N LYS A 106 4.81 -4.19 -15.72
CA LYS A 106 6.05 -4.16 -14.94
C LYS A 106 6.89 -3.01 -15.46
N ALA A 107 7.41 -2.19 -14.54
CA ALA A 107 8.36 -1.12 -14.88
C ALA A 107 9.62 -1.66 -15.58
N PHE A 108 10.00 -2.91 -15.29
CA PHE A 108 11.11 -3.60 -15.93
C PHE A 108 10.63 -4.89 -16.59
N THR A 109 10.88 -5.01 -17.90
CA THR A 109 10.62 -6.22 -18.68
C THR A 109 11.93 -6.75 -19.25
N PRO A 110 12.12 -8.08 -19.33
CA PRO A 110 13.28 -8.65 -19.99
C PRO A 110 13.31 -8.21 -21.46
N ILE A 111 14.49 -7.85 -21.96
CA ILE A 111 14.67 -7.62 -23.40
C ILE A 111 14.49 -8.96 -24.09
N ILE A 112 13.42 -9.10 -24.88
CA ILE A 112 13.19 -10.28 -25.70
C ILE A 112 14.23 -10.26 -26.83
N LYS A 113 15.25 -11.11 -26.74
CA LYS A 113 16.14 -11.36 -27.88
C LYS A 113 15.36 -12.16 -28.92
N VAL A 114 14.97 -11.50 -30.01
CA VAL A 114 14.44 -12.19 -31.18
C VAL A 114 15.56 -13.08 -31.74
N PRO A 115 15.37 -14.40 -31.90
CA PRO A 115 16.34 -15.25 -32.57
C PRO A 115 16.60 -14.71 -33.98
N PRO A 116 17.84 -14.76 -34.50
CA PRO A 116 18.08 -14.40 -35.90
C PRO A 116 17.20 -15.28 -36.80
N SER A 117 16.57 -14.68 -37.81
CA SER A 117 15.81 -15.43 -38.81
C SER A 117 16.75 -16.41 -39.51
N ASN A 118 16.39 -17.70 -39.51
CA ASN A 118 17.02 -18.69 -40.37
C ASN A 118 16.54 -18.44 -41.82
N ASP A 119 17.04 -17.38 -42.43
CA ASP A 119 16.93 -17.16 -43.87
C ASP A 119 18.26 -17.57 -44.52
N ALA A 120 18.59 -18.86 -44.48
CA ALA A 120 19.65 -19.46 -45.30
C ALA A 120 19.60 -21.01 -45.30
N ASP A 121 18.43 -21.61 -45.48
CA ASP A 121 18.32 -22.95 -46.07
C ASP A 121 17.56 -22.76 -47.38
N ASP A 122 18.32 -22.55 -48.46
CA ASP A 122 18.08 -23.06 -49.82
C ASP A 122 18.85 -22.20 -50.83
N GLN A 123 20.07 -22.63 -51.13
CA GLN A 123 20.57 -22.51 -52.50
C GLN A 123 21.63 -23.60 -52.73
N SER A 124 21.23 -24.48 -53.64
CA SER A 124 21.91 -25.67 -54.15
C SER A 124 23.20 -25.36 -54.90
#